data_AF-B2JD49-F1
#
_entry.id   AF-B2JD49-F1
#
_cell.length_a   1.000
_cell.length_b   1.000
_cell.length_c   1.000
_cell.angle_alpha   90.00
_cell.angle_beta   90.00
_cell.angle_gamma   90.00
#
_symmetry.space_group_name_H-M   'P 1'
#
loop_
_entity.id
_entity.type
_entity.pdbx_description
1 polymer ?
#
loop_
_entity_poly.entity_id
_entity_poly.type
_entity_poly.pdbx_seq_one_letter_code
_entity_poly.pdbx_strand_id
1 'polypeptide(L)' 'MIGSMFLSAEELVELTGRRQRASQEAALRAMGIEHKVRADGRLVVSRRHVEQQLGAAGDSSAQHEVMPDWSAA' A
#
# COMPACT_ATOMS: atom_id res chain seq x y z
N MET A 1 2.70 -13.35 -12.22
CA MET A 1 3.25 -12.03 -12.58
C MET A 1 4.23 -11.66 -11.48
N ILE A 2 5.53 -11.57 -11.76
CA ILE A 2 6.52 -11.21 -10.73
C ILE A 2 6.23 -9.76 -10.36
N GLY A 3 5.52 -9.56 -9.24
CA GLY A 3 5.04 -8.25 -8.82
C GLY A 3 6.22 -7.32 -8.56
N SER A 4 6.30 -6.23 -9.32
CA SER A 4 7.19 -5.13 -8.98
C SER A 4 6.84 -4.61 -7.59
N MET A 5 7.86 -4.21 -6.82
CA MET A 5 7.71 -3.65 -5.47
C MET A 5 6.76 -2.43 -5.45
N PHE A 6 6.68 -1.71 -6.57
CA PHE A 6 5.84 -0.52 -6.75
C PHE A 6 4.84 -0.71 -7.89
N LEU A 7 3.72 0.01 -7.80
CA LEU A 7 2.75 0.08 -8.90
C LEU A 7 3.33 0.81 -10.12
N SER A 8 2.98 0.31 -11.30
CA SER A 8 3.25 0.97 -12.58
C SER A 8 2.32 2.17 -12.80
N ALA A 9 2.59 2.97 -13.83
CA ALA A 9 1.70 4.07 -14.20
C ALA A 9 0.31 3.59 -14.65
N GLU A 10 0.25 2.44 -15.32
CA GLU A 10 -1.01 1.83 -15.78
C GLU A 10 -1.83 1.33 -14.59
N GLU A 11 -1.17 0.67 -13.63
CA GLU A 11 -1.82 0.19 -12.41
C GLU A 11 -2.31 1.33 -11.53
N LEU A 12 -1.60 2.47 -11.50
CA LEU A 12 -2.10 3.68 -10.83
C LEU A 12 -3.35 4.24 -11.51
N VAL A 13 -3.43 4.19 -12.84
CA VAL A 13 -4.64 4.60 -13.58
C VAL A 13 -5.78 3.64 -13.31
N GLU A 14 -5.53 2.34 -13.27
CA GLU A 14 -6.52 1.32 -12.97
C GLU A 14 -7.06 1.46 -11.53
N LEU A 15 -6.17 1.62 -10.55
CA LEU A 15 -6.51 1.78 -9.14
C LEU A 15 -7.32 3.07 -8.87
N THR A 16 -6.91 4.19 -9.48
CA THR A 16 -7.50 5.51 -9.18
C THR A 16 -8.62 5.91 -10.15
N GLY A 17 -8.71 5.29 -11.33
CA GLY A 17 -9.54 5.74 -12.44
C GLY A 17 -9.13 7.11 -13.02
N ARG A 18 -7.96 7.65 -12.65
CA ARG A 18 -7.51 9.00 -13.04
C ARG A 18 -6.19 8.91 -13.81
N ARG A 19 -6.01 9.80 -14.80
CA ARG A 19 -4.76 9.94 -15.57
C ARG A 19 -3.89 11.11 -15.14
N GLN A 20 -4.49 12.18 -14.62
CA GLN A 20 -3.76 13.37 -14.19
C GLN A 20 -3.15 13.14 -12.81
N ARG A 21 -1.85 13.44 -12.65
CA ARG A 21 -1.09 13.20 -11.41
C ARG A 21 -1.75 13.79 -10.17
N ALA A 22 -2.14 15.07 -10.20
CA ALA A 22 -2.76 15.72 -9.05
C ALA A 22 -4.10 15.04 -8.65
N SER A 23 -4.86 14.57 -9.64
CA SER A 23 -6.09 13.81 -9.42
C SER A 23 -5.83 12.41 -8.87
N GLN A 24 -4.76 11.74 -9.33
CA GLN A 24 -4.32 10.46 -8.77
C GLN A 24 -3.89 10.63 -7.31
N GLU A 25 -3.11 11.67 -7.01
CA GLU A 25 -2.65 12.00 -5.67
C GLU A 25 -3.83 12.26 -4.71
N ALA A 26 -4.81 13.05 -5.14
CA ALA A 26 -6.03 13.30 -4.37
C ALA A 26 -6.84 12.01 -4.14
N ALA A 27 -6.96 11.15 -5.15
CA ALA A 27 -7.63 9.86 -5.02
C ALA A 27 -6.91 8.94 -4.01
N LEU A 28 -5.58 8.81 -4.11
CA LEU A 28 -4.79 8.01 -3.18
C LEU A 28 -4.93 8.49 -1.73
N ARG A 29 -4.94 9.82 -1.51
CA ARG A 29 -5.21 10.39 -0.17
C ARG A 29 -6.61 10.05 0.32
N ALA A 30 -7.63 10.17 -0.54
CA ALA A 30 -9.01 9.83 -0.18
C ALA A 30 -9.20 8.33 0.12
N MET A 31 -8.40 7.47 -0.52
CA MET A 31 -8.37 6.03 -0.27
C MET A 31 -7.53 5.65 0.97
N GLY A 32 -6.84 6.60 1.61
CA GLY A 32 -5.94 6.30 2.73
C GLY A 32 -4.67 5.55 2.33
N ILE A 33 -4.30 5.57 1.04
CA ILE A 33 -3.11 4.87 0.52
C ILE A 33 -1.89 5.79 0.60
N GLU A 34 -0.88 5.34 1.33
CA GLU A 34 0.40 6.03 1.43
C GLU A 34 1.13 6.03 0.08
N HIS A 35 1.64 7.20 -0.30
CA HIS A 35 2.37 7.39 -1.55
C HIS A 35 3.50 8.40 -1.34
N LYS A 36 4.53 8.31 -2.18
CA LYS A 36 5.62 9.29 -2.24
C LYS A 36 5.73 9.88 -3.63
N VAL A 37 6.23 11.11 -3.71
CA VAL A 37 6.56 11.77 -4.98
C VAL A 37 8.06 11.63 -5.21
N ARG A 38 8.44 11.05 -6.34
CA ARG A 38 9.84 10.96 -6.79
C ARG A 38 10.38 12.33 -7.20
N ALA A 39 11.70 12.43 -7.34
CA ALA A 39 12.35 13.63 -7.87
C ALA A 39 11.89 14.02 -9.28
N ASP A 40 11.44 13.04 -10.08
CA ASP A 40 10.86 13.24 -11.42
C ASP A 40 9.36 13.64 -11.38
N GLY A 41 8.78 13.79 -10.19
CA GLY A 41 7.38 14.12 -9.99
C GLY A 41 6.43 12.94 -10.13
N ARG A 42 6.88 11.70 -10.39
CA ARG A 42 5.97 10.54 -10.47
C ARG A 42 5.56 10.06 -9.08
N LEU A 43 4.34 9.53 -8.98
CA LEU A 43 3.84 8.89 -7.77
C LEU A 43 4.44 7.49 -7.62
N VAL A 44 4.88 7.17 -6.41
CA VAL A 44 5.36 5.85 -6.02
C VAL A 44 4.45 5.32 -4.94
N VAL A 45 3.87 4.16 -5.22
CA VAL A 45 2.95 3.46 -4.32
C VAL A 45 3.47 2.04 -4.16
N SER A 46 3.60 1.59 -2.91
CA SER A 46 3.97 0.22 -2.59
C SER A 46 2.83 -0.73 -2.92
N ARG A 47 3.09 -1.76 -3.71
CA ARG A 47 2.06 -2.76 -4.07
C ARG A 47 1.51 -3.45 -2.82
N ARG A 48 2.40 -3.92 -1.94
CA ARG A 48 2.04 -4.57 -0.68
C ARG A 48 1.13 -3.70 0.19
N HIS A 49 1.40 -2.40 0.25
CA HIS A 49 0.58 -1.49 1.05
C HIS A 49 -0.85 -1.40 0.50
N VAL A 50 -1.01 -1.34 -0.83
CA VAL A 50 -2.34 -1.35 -1.46
C VAL A 50 -3.06 -2.66 -1.20
N GLU A 51 -2.39 -3.80 -1.32
CA GLU A 51 -2.97 -5.12 -1.03
C GLU A 51 -3.44 -5.24 0.43
N GLN A 52 -2.70 -4.65 1.38
CA GLN A 52 -3.08 -4.57 2.79
C GLN A 52 -4.30 -3.67 3.00
N GLN A 53 -4.34 -2.49 2.40
CA GLN A 53 -5.47 -1.56 2.52
C GLN A 53 -6.76 -2.10 1.87
N LEU A 54 -6.64 -2.88 0.80
CA LEU A 54 -7.77 -3.48 0.10
C LEU A 54 -8.22 -4.84 0.67
N GLY A 55 -7.58 -5.33 1.74
CA GLY A 55 -7.92 -6.60 2.39
C GLY A 55 -7.59 -7.85 1.56
N ALA A 56 -6.78 -7.72 0.51
CA ALA A 56 -6.36 -8.85 -0.34
C ALA A 56 -5.19 -9.64 0.30
N ALA A 57 -4.37 -8.99 1.12
CA ALA A 57 -3.40 -9.67 1.97
C ALA A 57 -4.09 -10.08 3.28
N GLY A 58 -4.71 -11.27 3.29
CA GLY A 58 -5.22 -11.86 4.52
C GLY A 58 -4.16 -11.84 5.62
N ASP A 59 -4.59 -11.45 6.83
CA ASP A 59 -3.78 -11.28 8.04
C ASP A 59 -2.76 -12.41 8.22
N SER A 60 -1.54 -12.19 7.73
CA SER A 60 -0.40 -13.07 7.98
C SER A 60 0.66 -12.38 8.84
N SER A 61 0.40 -11.15 9.31
CA SER A 61 0.92 -10.79 10.61
C SER A 61 0.14 -11.62 11.63
N ALA A 62 0.60 -12.85 11.86
CA ALA A 62 0.57 -13.38 13.21
C ALA A 62 1.07 -12.23 14.09
N GLN A 63 0.14 -11.53 14.72
CA GLN A 63 0.46 -10.68 15.84
C GLN A 63 1.26 -11.62 16.74
N HIS A 64 2.54 -11.33 16.95
CA HIS A 64 3.30 -12.03 17.95
C HIS A 64 2.60 -11.66 19.24
N GLU A 65 1.68 -12.51 19.68
CA GLU A 65 1.02 -12.41 20.96
C GLU A 65 2.17 -12.50 21.95
N VAL A 66 2.58 -11.34 22.47
CA VAL A 66 3.57 -11.25 23.54
C VAL A 66 2.89 -11.85 24.75
N MET A 67 2.90 -13.18 24.84
CA MET A 67 2.44 -13.89 26.01
C MET A 67 3.46 -13.63 27.12
N PRO A 68 3.05 -13.01 28.24
CA PRO A 68 3.91 -12.91 29.41
C PRO A 68 4.30 -14.32 29.86
N ASP A 69 5.53 -14.50 30.30
CA ASP A 69 5.96 -15.78 30.88
C ASP A 69 5.34 -15.94 32.28
N TRP A 70 4.22 -16.65 32.35
CA TRP A 70 3.53 -16.97 33.59
C TRP A 70 4.25 -18.04 34.44
N SER A 71 5.34 -18.63 33.95
CA SER A 71 6.10 -19.66 34.67
C SER A 71 7.14 -19.12 35.66
N ALA A 72 7.25 -17.79 35.79
CA ALA A 72 8.19 -17.11 36.68
C ALA A 72 7.66 -16.84 38.11
N ALA A 73 6.59 -17.54 38.55
CA ALA A 73 5.96 -17.36 39.87
C ALA A 73 6.41 -18.42 40.90
#